data_AF-A0A091B6E5-F1
#
_entry.id   AF-A0A091B6E5-F1
#
_cell.length_a   1.000
_cell.length_b   1.000
_cell.length_c   1.000
_cell.angle_alpha   90.00
_cell.angle_beta   90.00
_cell.angle_gamma   90.00
#
_symmetry.space_group_name_H-M   'P 1'
#
loop_
_entity.id
_entity.type
_entity.pdbx_description
1 polymer ?
#
loop_
_entity_poly.entity_id
_entity_poly.type
_entity_poly.pdbx_seq_one_letter_code
_entity_poly.pdbx_strand_id
1 'polypeptide(L)'
;MGEQQEDNLLRFRRPPPRRVPEKRNGFGRNLLIATFFCGTFVVLAFGVREINRRALQAVGEGGAATAAPTPAAAPSAASAPPAPPPSTRAAPAPAPRTLYKCRAPSGDLTFIDRPCPAGHEVVWMRPYAPEAGSAPRGSPRPRSGDRGSPVYSAPAPARAPDRGPTSARCRAAKQYEADYRERRGLRITHAELRRLTDHVYEACK
;
A
#
# COMPACT_ATOMS: atom_id res chain seq x y z
N MET A 1 20.87 17.14 -73.65
CA MET A 1 20.65 17.53 -72.24
C MET A 1 20.04 16.32 -71.54
N GLY A 2 20.73 15.68 -70.58
CA GLY A 2 20.09 14.61 -69.79
C GLY A 2 20.95 13.58 -69.03
N GLU A 3 22.24 13.42 -69.32
CA GLU A 3 23.01 12.26 -68.78
C GLU A 3 23.82 12.51 -67.49
N GLN A 4 23.69 13.66 -66.83
CA GLN A 4 24.62 14.04 -65.75
C GLN A 4 24.09 13.82 -64.32
N GLN A 5 22.96 13.13 -64.13
CA GLN A 5 22.25 13.10 -62.84
C GLN A 5 22.37 11.79 -62.04
N GLU A 6 22.99 10.74 -62.57
CA GLU A 6 23.06 9.43 -61.87
C GLU A 6 24.30 9.24 -60.98
N ASP A 7 25.38 10.01 -61.18
CA ASP A 7 26.62 9.83 -60.41
C ASP A 7 26.60 10.40 -58.97
N ASN A 8 25.54 11.10 -58.57
CA ASN A 8 25.47 11.73 -57.24
C ASN A 8 24.85 10.85 -56.14
N LEU A 9 24.23 9.71 -56.49
CA LEU A 9 23.51 8.88 -55.51
C LEU A 9 24.38 7.83 -54.79
N LEU A 10 25.62 7.62 -55.21
CA LEU A 10 26.52 6.60 -54.61
C LEU A 10 27.43 7.14 -53.49
N ARG A 11 27.42 8.44 -53.17
CA ARG A 11 28.33 9.03 -52.17
C ARG A 11 27.84 9.10 -50.72
N PHE A 12 26.60 8.69 -50.42
CA PHE A 12 25.98 8.97 -49.10
C PHE A 12 25.80 7.78 -48.13
N ARG A 13 26.54 6.67 -48.27
CA ARG A 13 26.46 5.54 -47.31
C ARG A 13 27.80 5.12 -46.70
N ARG A 14 28.59 6.06 -46.19
CA ARG A 14 29.60 5.72 -45.16
C ARG A 14 28.94 5.81 -43.78
N PRO A 15 28.77 4.70 -43.05
CA PRO A 15 28.29 4.76 -41.67
C PRO A 15 29.30 5.55 -40.82
N PRO A 16 28.85 6.41 -39.90
CA PRO A 16 29.74 7.15 -39.02
C PRO A 16 30.59 6.18 -38.18
N PRO A 17 31.85 6.51 -37.88
CA PRO A 17 32.68 5.67 -37.02
C PRO A 17 32.01 5.51 -35.66
N ARG A 18 31.79 4.24 -35.27
CA ARG A 18 31.28 3.90 -33.94
C ARG A 18 32.26 4.43 -32.90
N ARG A 19 31.86 5.48 -32.17
CA ARG A 19 32.59 5.93 -30.99
C ARG A 19 32.58 4.78 -29.99
N VAL A 20 33.75 4.21 -29.72
CA VAL A 20 33.95 3.24 -28.64
C VAL A 20 33.63 3.99 -27.34
N PRO A 21 32.68 3.50 -26.51
CA PRO A 21 32.38 4.16 -25.25
C PRO A 21 33.61 4.06 -24.36
N GLU A 22 34.26 5.20 -24.17
CA GLU A 22 35.34 5.38 -23.22
C GLU A 22 34.84 4.94 -21.84
N LYS A 23 35.47 3.89 -21.31
CA LYS A 23 35.15 3.26 -20.04
C LYS A 23 35.53 4.24 -18.92
N ARG A 24 34.72 5.29 -18.72
CA ARG A 24 34.87 6.23 -17.61
C ARG A 24 34.69 5.44 -16.31
N ASN A 25 35.80 5.25 -15.61
CA ASN A 25 35.90 4.55 -14.33
C ASN A 25 34.82 5.06 -13.35
N GLY A 26 33.75 4.27 -13.17
CA GLY A 26 32.59 4.58 -12.32
C GLY A 26 32.87 4.52 -10.82
N PHE A 27 34.13 4.37 -10.42
CA PHE A 27 34.52 4.18 -9.02
C PHE A 27 34.25 5.43 -8.17
N GLY A 28 34.44 6.63 -8.73
CA GLY A 28 34.21 7.89 -7.99
C GLY A 28 32.74 8.23 -7.76
N ARG A 29 31.82 7.84 -8.66
CA ARG A 29 30.39 8.14 -8.51
C ARG A 29 29.71 7.29 -7.44
N ASN A 30 30.13 6.04 -7.28
CA ASN A 30 29.54 5.16 -6.27
C ASN A 30 29.93 5.56 -4.84
N LEU A 31 31.13 6.10 -4.64
CA LEU A 31 31.57 6.57 -3.32
C LEU A 31 30.81 7.82 -2.88
N LEU A 32 30.59 8.78 -3.79
CA LEU A 32 29.80 10.00 -3.51
C LEU A 32 28.33 9.69 -3.20
N ILE A 33 27.75 8.70 -3.87
CA ILE A 33 26.38 8.26 -3.61
C ILE A 33 26.29 7.60 -2.23
N ALA A 34 27.24 6.73 -1.88
CA ALA A 34 27.25 6.03 -0.60
C ALA A 34 27.40 6.98 0.60
N THR A 35 28.25 8.02 0.50
CA THR A 35 28.41 9.01 1.59
C THR A 35 27.16 9.87 1.76
N PHE A 36 26.48 10.22 0.67
CA PHE A 36 25.25 11.00 0.72
C PHE A 36 24.11 10.23 1.43
N PHE A 37 23.92 8.94 1.08
CA PHE A 37 22.91 8.09 1.72
C PHE A 37 23.21 7.82 3.20
N CYS A 38 24.48 7.62 3.55
CA CYS A 38 24.87 7.41 4.94
C CYS A 38 24.59 8.66 5.79
N GLY A 39 24.93 9.85 5.29
CA GLY A 39 24.66 11.12 5.97
C GLY A 39 23.16 11.39 6.16
N THR A 40 22.33 11.17 5.13
CA THR A 40 20.87 11.36 5.25
C THR A 40 20.24 10.38 6.22
N PHE A 41 20.71 9.14 6.26
CA PHE A 41 20.20 8.13 7.19
C PHE A 41 20.48 8.50 8.66
N VAL A 42 21.67 9.02 8.96
CA VAL A 42 22.02 9.48 10.32
C VAL A 42 21.13 10.65 10.76
N VAL A 43 20.90 11.63 9.87
CA VAL A 43 20.02 12.78 10.17
C VAL A 43 18.58 12.33 10.42
N LEU A 44 18.05 11.41 9.63
CA LEU A 44 16.68 10.88 9.80
C LEU A 44 16.56 10.06 11.11
N ALA A 45 17.53 9.21 11.41
CA ALA A 45 17.50 8.40 12.63
C ALA A 45 17.55 9.26 13.90
N PHE A 46 18.37 10.32 13.91
CA PHE A 46 18.42 11.27 15.03
C PHE A 46 17.18 12.17 15.09
N GLY A 47 16.68 12.65 13.95
CA GLY A 47 15.47 13.49 13.90
C GLY A 47 14.22 12.78 14.39
N VAL A 48 14.01 11.51 14.00
CA VAL A 48 12.85 10.71 14.45
C VAL A 48 12.92 10.42 15.95
N ARG A 49 14.12 10.20 16.50
CA ARG A 49 14.32 9.95 17.94
C ARG A 49 13.97 11.19 18.78
N GLU A 50 14.28 12.39 18.29
CA GLU A 50 13.99 13.63 19.00
C GLU A 50 12.50 14.00 18.96
N ILE A 51 11.81 13.74 17.84
CA ILE A 51 10.36 13.94 17.72
C ILE A 51 9.60 13.02 18.69
N ASN A 52 9.99 11.75 18.79
CA ASN A 52 9.36 10.80 19.72
C ASN A 52 9.57 11.18 21.19
N ARG A 53 10.73 11.77 21.52
CA ARG A 53 11.03 12.25 22.87
C ARG A 53 10.11 13.41 23.29
N ARG A 54 9.84 14.35 22.37
CA ARG A 54 8.92 15.47 22.63
C ARG A 54 7.47 15.02 22.74
N ALA A 55 7.04 14.04 21.95
CA ALA A 55 5.68 13.49 22.01
C ALA A 55 5.38 12.81 23.36
N LEU A 56 6.37 12.15 23.98
CA LEU A 56 6.19 11.49 25.28
C LEU A 56 6.13 12.48 26.46
N GLN A 57 6.70 13.68 26.32
CA GLN A 57 6.64 14.70 27.38
C GLN A 57 5.30 15.45 27.39
N ALA A 58 4.64 15.61 26.23
CA ALA A 58 3.35 16.31 26.13
C ALA A 58 2.16 15.52 26.71
N VAL A 59 2.31 14.22 26.97
CA VAL A 59 1.22 13.37 27.51
C VAL A 59 1.15 13.42 29.05
N GLY A 60 2.11 14.05 29.71
CA GLY A 60 2.22 14.06 31.18
C GLY A 60 1.45 15.14 31.95
N GLU A 61 0.98 16.22 31.32
CA GLU A 61 0.51 17.43 32.04
C GLU A 61 -0.98 17.78 31.87
N GLY A 62 -1.79 16.94 31.22
CA GLY A 62 -3.19 17.26 30.88
C GLY A 62 -4.27 16.84 31.89
N GLY A 63 -3.93 16.61 33.16
CA GLY A 63 -4.83 15.96 34.13
C GLY A 63 -5.05 16.74 35.42
N ALA A 64 -5.66 17.93 35.37
CA ALA A 64 -6.19 18.56 36.58
C ALA A 64 -7.40 19.48 36.30
N ALA A 65 -8.55 19.00 36.75
CA ALA A 65 -9.67 19.76 37.32
C ALA A 65 -10.40 20.80 36.46
N THR A 66 -11.62 20.44 36.02
CA THR A 66 -12.72 21.41 36.00
C THR A 66 -14.03 20.75 36.43
N ALA A 67 -14.41 21.08 37.66
CA ALA A 67 -15.73 21.21 38.28
C ALA A 67 -16.89 20.26 37.92
N ALA A 68 -17.41 19.62 38.97
CA ALA A 68 -18.73 19.00 39.08
C ALA A 68 -19.84 20.07 39.34
N PRO A 69 -21.14 19.70 39.32
CA PRO A 69 -22.26 20.53 38.85
C PRO A 69 -23.00 21.32 39.94
N THR A 70 -23.73 22.35 39.50
CA THR A 70 -24.74 23.06 40.31
C THR A 70 -26.13 22.87 39.69
N PRO A 71 -27.13 22.33 40.43
CA PRO A 71 -28.53 22.34 40.01
C PRO A 71 -29.30 23.48 40.71
N ALA A 72 -30.15 24.21 39.98
CA ALA A 72 -31.33 24.88 40.54
C ALA A 72 -32.35 25.23 39.43
N ALA A 73 -33.58 24.79 39.68
CA ALA A 73 -34.90 25.00 39.02
C ALA A 73 -35.25 26.50 38.74
N ALA A 74 -36.25 26.94 37.96
CA ALA A 74 -37.35 26.44 37.08
C ALA A 74 -37.96 27.70 36.37
N PRO A 75 -39.25 27.75 35.96
CA PRO A 75 -39.92 27.16 34.79
C PRO A 75 -40.29 28.23 33.73
N SER A 76 -40.50 27.84 32.46
CA SER A 76 -41.40 28.58 31.57
C SER A 76 -41.96 27.69 30.46
N ALA A 77 -43.24 27.92 30.18
CA ALA A 77 -44.14 27.04 29.47
C ALA A 77 -44.02 27.13 27.94
N ALA A 78 -44.66 26.14 27.30
CA ALA A 78 -45.19 26.14 25.94
C ALA A 78 -44.21 25.86 24.77
N SER A 79 -44.04 24.56 24.49
CA SER A 79 -44.39 23.98 23.19
C SER A 79 -44.42 22.46 23.35
N ALA A 80 -45.51 21.81 22.93
CA ALA A 80 -45.62 20.36 22.99
C ALA A 80 -44.51 19.74 22.11
N PRO A 81 -43.61 18.91 22.66
CA PRO A 81 -42.56 18.29 21.87
C PRO A 81 -43.17 17.29 20.88
N PRO A 82 -42.64 17.19 19.65
CA PRO A 82 -43.06 16.13 18.73
C PRO A 82 -42.86 14.77 19.39
N ALA A 83 -43.80 13.86 19.16
CA ALA A 83 -43.78 12.52 19.71
C ALA A 83 -42.39 11.89 19.53
N PRO A 84 -41.80 11.28 20.59
CA PRO A 84 -40.50 10.64 20.47
C PRO A 84 -40.59 9.55 19.38
N PRO A 85 -39.61 9.47 18.46
CA PRO A 85 -39.57 8.37 17.51
C PRO A 85 -39.59 7.04 18.27
N PRO A 86 -40.20 5.97 17.71
CA PRO A 86 -40.21 4.67 18.36
C PRO A 86 -38.77 4.30 18.70
N SER A 87 -38.48 4.11 19.99
CA SER A 87 -37.19 3.64 20.46
C SER A 87 -36.94 2.27 19.85
N THR A 88 -36.24 2.24 18.72
CA THR A 88 -35.66 1.02 18.17
C THR A 88 -34.69 0.53 19.23
N ARG A 89 -35.13 -0.46 20.01
CA ARG A 89 -34.35 -1.12 21.06
C ARG A 89 -33.01 -1.49 20.42
N ALA A 90 -31.95 -0.77 20.76
CA ALA A 90 -30.63 -1.02 20.21
C ALA A 90 -30.30 -2.48 20.49
N ALA A 91 -30.08 -3.26 19.43
CA ALA A 91 -29.62 -4.63 19.57
C ALA A 91 -28.36 -4.62 20.46
N PRO A 92 -28.22 -5.55 21.42
CA PRO A 92 -27.09 -5.55 22.34
C PRO A 92 -25.79 -5.51 21.55
N ALA A 93 -24.94 -4.53 21.86
CA ALA A 93 -23.65 -4.38 21.21
C ALA A 93 -22.87 -5.70 21.35
N PRO A 94 -22.33 -6.25 20.25
CA PRO A 94 -21.59 -7.50 20.31
C PRO A 94 -20.39 -7.32 21.24
N ALA A 95 -20.17 -8.32 22.11
CA ALA A 95 -19.07 -8.29 23.07
C ALA A 95 -17.72 -8.08 22.32
N PRO A 96 -16.82 -7.24 22.85
CA PRO A 96 -15.52 -7.02 22.25
C PRO A 96 -14.75 -8.34 22.18
N ARG A 97 -14.29 -8.70 20.99
CA ARG A 97 -13.44 -9.87 20.75
C ARG A 97 -12.01 -9.41 20.54
N THR A 98 -11.06 -10.34 20.65
CA THR A 98 -9.63 -10.04 20.49
C THR A 98 -9.08 -10.82 19.31
N LEU A 99 -8.43 -10.12 18.38
CA LEU A 99 -7.72 -10.72 17.25
C LEU A 99 -6.23 -10.81 17.57
N TYR A 100 -5.68 -12.01 17.44
CA TYR A 100 -4.28 -12.33 17.63
C TYR A 100 -3.61 -12.51 16.28
N LYS A 101 -2.39 -11.98 16.09
CA LYS A 101 -1.50 -12.41 15.00
C LYS A 101 -0.43 -13.30 15.58
N CYS A 102 -0.43 -14.53 15.14
CA CYS A 102 0.47 -15.57 15.59
C CYS A 102 1.53 -15.80 14.52
N ARG A 103 2.80 -15.88 14.94
CA ARG A 103 3.91 -16.33 14.10
C ARG A 103 4.22 -17.78 14.45
N ALA A 104 4.12 -18.66 13.46
CA ALA A 104 4.51 -20.05 13.60
C ALA A 104 6.06 -20.18 13.62
N PRO A 105 6.61 -21.30 14.15
CA PRO A 105 8.04 -21.59 14.06
C PRO A 105 8.58 -21.63 12.62
N SER A 106 7.72 -21.95 11.64
CA SER A 106 8.03 -21.88 10.21
C SER A 106 8.22 -20.44 9.68
N GLY A 107 7.83 -19.43 10.47
CA GLY A 107 7.79 -18.02 10.06
C GLY A 107 6.43 -17.57 9.51
N ASP A 108 5.48 -18.48 9.33
CA ASP A 108 4.15 -18.16 8.79
C ASP A 108 3.34 -17.29 9.76
N LEU A 109 2.61 -16.31 9.22
CA LEU A 109 1.76 -15.41 9.99
C LEU A 109 0.29 -15.79 9.83
N THR A 110 -0.41 -15.98 10.95
CA THR A 110 -1.84 -16.31 10.99
C THR A 110 -2.61 -15.33 11.87
N PHE A 111 -3.88 -15.07 11.54
CA PHE A 111 -4.78 -14.22 12.33
C PHE A 111 -5.91 -15.07 12.89
N ILE A 112 -6.08 -15.09 14.22
CA ILE A 112 -7.04 -15.96 14.91
C ILE A 112 -7.76 -15.15 16.00
N ASP A 113 -9.03 -15.44 16.25
CA ASP A 113 -9.88 -14.84 17.29
C ASP A 113 -9.75 -15.53 18.66
N ARG A 114 -8.72 -16.36 18.82
CA ARG A 114 -8.39 -17.14 20.02
C ARG A 114 -6.88 -17.04 20.30
N PRO A 115 -6.44 -17.29 21.54
CA PRO A 115 -5.02 -17.28 21.88
C PRO A 115 -4.18 -18.14 20.93
N CYS A 116 -2.95 -17.72 20.65
CA CYS A 116 -2.06 -18.44 19.75
C CYS A 116 -1.81 -19.88 20.25
N PRO A 117 -1.76 -20.87 19.35
CA PRO A 117 -1.50 -22.26 19.74
C PRO A 117 -0.07 -22.42 20.27
N ALA A 118 0.17 -23.50 21.02
CA ALA A 118 1.47 -23.75 21.64
C ALA A 118 2.60 -23.77 20.60
N GLY A 119 3.71 -23.09 20.93
CA GLY A 119 4.85 -22.93 20.02
C GLY A 119 4.72 -21.80 19.00
N HIS A 120 3.58 -21.10 18.92
CA HIS A 120 3.46 -19.87 18.14
C HIS A 120 3.72 -18.64 19.00
N GLU A 121 4.36 -17.63 18.42
CA GLU A 121 4.63 -16.35 19.07
C GLU A 121 3.53 -15.34 18.78
N VAL A 122 3.08 -14.63 19.81
CA VAL A 122 2.11 -13.53 19.66
C VAL A 122 2.85 -12.30 19.16
N VAL A 123 2.63 -11.93 17.89
CA VAL A 123 3.24 -10.74 17.28
C VAL A 123 2.49 -9.47 17.68
N TRP A 124 1.15 -9.54 17.74
CA TRP A 124 0.32 -8.45 18.24
C TRP A 124 -1.03 -8.98 18.74
N MET A 125 -1.77 -8.09 19.40
CA MET A 125 -3.13 -8.33 19.87
C MET A 125 -3.94 -7.05 19.71
N ARG A 126 -5.12 -7.11 19.10
CA ARG A 126 -6.04 -5.95 19.00
C ARG A 126 -7.47 -6.33 19.37
N PRO A 127 -8.17 -5.49 20.16
CA PRO A 127 -9.61 -5.62 20.32
C PRO A 127 -10.29 -5.31 18.97
N TYR A 128 -11.31 -6.09 18.63
CA TYR A 128 -12.19 -5.87 17.49
C TYR A 128 -13.64 -6.13 17.89
N ALA A 129 -14.54 -5.25 17.46
CA ALA A 129 -15.98 -5.47 17.56
C ALA A 129 -16.43 -6.08 16.24
N PRO A 130 -16.93 -7.33 16.21
CA PRO A 130 -17.54 -7.86 14.99
C PRO A 130 -18.79 -7.04 14.67
N GLU A 131 -18.93 -6.61 13.42
CA GLU A 131 -20.13 -5.91 12.98
C GLU A 131 -21.35 -6.84 13.11
N ALA A 132 -22.39 -6.40 13.81
CA ALA A 132 -23.58 -7.19 14.07
C ALA A 132 -24.25 -7.54 12.73
N GLY A 133 -24.18 -8.81 12.32
CA GLY A 133 -24.66 -9.31 11.03
C GLY A 133 -23.64 -10.13 10.25
N SER A 134 -22.36 -10.07 10.62
CA SER A 134 -21.33 -10.93 10.04
C SER A 134 -21.26 -12.25 10.79
N ALA A 135 -22.04 -13.25 10.36
CA ALA A 135 -21.86 -14.62 10.85
C ALA A 135 -20.40 -15.06 10.60
N PRO A 136 -19.71 -15.65 11.60
CA PRO A 136 -18.36 -16.15 11.38
C PRO A 136 -18.43 -17.25 10.32
N ARG A 137 -17.89 -16.98 9.12
CA ARG A 137 -17.64 -18.04 8.14
C ARG A 137 -16.70 -19.01 8.83
N GLY A 138 -17.19 -20.23 9.04
CA GLY A 138 -16.56 -21.24 9.88
C GLY A 138 -15.05 -21.37 9.64
N SER A 139 -14.34 -21.66 10.73
CA SER A 139 -12.94 -22.06 10.74
C SER A 139 -12.64 -23.03 9.58
N PRO A 140 -11.50 -22.90 8.89
CA PRO A 140 -11.08 -23.90 7.91
C PRO A 140 -10.99 -25.26 8.61
N ARG A 141 -11.86 -26.19 8.22
CA ARG A 141 -11.84 -27.58 8.71
C ARG A 141 -10.46 -28.16 8.38
N PRO A 142 -9.72 -28.75 9.35
CA PRO A 142 -8.50 -29.47 9.02
C PRO A 142 -8.90 -30.66 8.12
N ARG A 143 -8.47 -30.64 6.86
CA ARG A 143 -8.63 -31.78 5.94
C ARG A 143 -7.60 -32.84 6.33
N SER A 144 -8.00 -33.74 7.22
CA SER A 144 -7.40 -35.07 7.30
C SER A 144 -7.99 -35.92 6.16
N GLY A 145 -7.12 -36.43 5.28
CA GLY A 145 -7.50 -37.38 4.24
C GLY A 145 -6.81 -37.11 2.90
N ASP A 146 -5.68 -37.78 2.72
CA ASP A 146 -5.08 -38.10 1.44
C ASP A 146 -6.13 -38.45 0.37
N ARG A 147 -6.16 -37.63 -0.68
CA ARG A 147 -6.00 -38.07 -2.07
C ARG A 147 -5.32 -36.91 -2.76
N GLY A 148 -4.14 -37.16 -3.31
CA GLY A 148 -3.38 -36.20 -4.10
C GLY A 148 -4.29 -35.52 -5.12
N SER A 149 -4.77 -34.34 -4.76
CA SER A 149 -5.20 -33.36 -5.76
C SER A 149 -3.91 -32.70 -6.18
N PRO A 150 -3.56 -32.70 -7.48
CA PRO A 150 -2.40 -31.95 -7.91
C PRO A 150 -2.59 -30.55 -7.39
N VAL A 151 -1.59 -30.11 -6.63
CA VAL A 151 -1.40 -28.70 -6.31
C VAL A 151 -1.23 -28.04 -7.67
N TYR A 152 -2.34 -27.64 -8.28
CA TYR A 152 -2.36 -26.42 -9.05
C TYR A 152 -2.13 -25.31 -8.01
N SER A 153 -0.87 -25.22 -7.54
CA SER A 153 -0.12 -24.00 -7.76
C SER A 153 -0.46 -23.64 -9.19
N ALA A 154 -1.54 -22.88 -9.39
CA ALA A 154 -1.50 -21.94 -10.47
C ALA A 154 -0.24 -21.15 -10.10
N PRO A 155 0.90 -21.33 -10.82
CA PRO A 155 1.97 -20.38 -10.67
C PRO A 155 1.28 -19.02 -10.76
N ALA A 156 1.56 -18.10 -9.82
CA ALA A 156 1.19 -16.70 -10.02
C ALA A 156 1.47 -16.43 -11.49
N PRO A 157 0.44 -16.18 -12.33
CA PRO A 157 0.48 -16.47 -13.76
C PRO A 157 1.82 -15.98 -14.23
N ALA A 158 2.71 -16.93 -14.58
CA ALA A 158 4.12 -16.65 -14.76
C ALA A 158 4.14 -15.39 -15.59
N ARG A 159 4.58 -14.25 -14.98
CA ARG A 159 4.45 -12.93 -15.60
C ARG A 159 4.91 -13.17 -17.01
N ALA A 160 3.99 -13.12 -17.98
CA ALA A 160 4.32 -13.50 -19.34
C ALA A 160 5.60 -12.73 -19.62
N PRO A 161 6.70 -13.40 -20.05
CA PRO A 161 7.94 -12.70 -20.30
C PRO A 161 7.54 -11.47 -21.07
N ASP A 162 7.82 -10.30 -20.50
CA ASP A 162 7.30 -9.02 -20.93
C ASP A 162 7.81 -8.89 -22.37
N ARG A 163 7.05 -9.44 -23.32
CA ARG A 163 7.10 -9.14 -24.75
C ARG A 163 6.46 -7.78 -24.82
N GLY A 164 7.04 -6.84 -24.06
CA GLY A 164 6.65 -5.47 -24.06
C GLY A 164 6.74 -5.06 -25.52
N PRO A 165 5.75 -4.33 -26.04
CA PRO A 165 5.97 -3.66 -27.30
C PRO A 165 7.26 -2.84 -27.15
N THR A 166 8.21 -3.10 -28.03
CA THR A 166 9.54 -2.47 -28.04
C THR A 166 9.44 -0.96 -28.33
N SER A 167 8.24 -0.46 -28.64
CA SER A 167 7.98 0.94 -28.91
C SER A 167 8.29 1.82 -27.70
N ALA A 168 8.97 2.93 -27.94
CA ALA A 168 9.21 3.94 -26.91
C ALA A 168 7.89 4.48 -26.32
N ARG A 169 6.82 4.48 -27.12
CA ARG A 169 5.49 4.94 -26.75
C ARG A 169 4.86 4.11 -25.62
N CYS A 170 4.89 2.78 -25.73
CA CYS A 170 4.36 1.95 -24.65
C CYS A 170 5.17 2.06 -23.37
N ARG A 171 6.50 2.11 -23.47
CA ARG A 171 7.37 2.29 -22.30
C ARG A 171 7.06 3.61 -21.57
N ALA A 172 6.86 4.69 -22.32
CA ALA A 172 6.46 5.98 -21.75
C ALA A 172 5.07 5.91 -21.09
N ALA A 173 4.09 5.23 -21.70
CA ALA A 173 2.76 5.07 -21.12
C ALA A 173 2.78 4.26 -19.81
N LYS A 174 3.54 3.17 -19.76
CA LYS A 174 3.74 2.39 -18.52
C LYS A 174 4.43 3.21 -17.42
N GLN A 175 5.43 4.03 -17.77
CA GLN A 175 6.08 4.93 -16.82
C GLN A 175 5.09 5.99 -16.28
N TYR A 176 4.30 6.60 -17.16
CA TYR A 176 3.27 7.55 -16.77
C TYR A 176 2.26 6.94 -15.78
N GLU A 177 1.82 5.69 -16.01
CA GLU A 177 0.94 4.99 -15.09
C GLU A 177 1.57 4.80 -13.70
N ALA A 178 2.84 4.38 -13.65
CA ALA A 178 3.56 4.21 -12.40
C ALA A 178 3.67 5.53 -11.63
N ASP A 179 4.09 6.61 -12.30
CA ASP A 179 4.21 7.94 -11.70
C ASP A 179 2.85 8.48 -11.22
N TYR A 180 1.78 8.20 -11.96
CA TYR A 180 0.44 8.61 -11.57
C TYR A 180 -0.02 7.89 -10.31
N ARG A 181 0.22 6.58 -10.23
CA ARG A 181 -0.06 5.75 -9.04
C ARG A 181 0.74 6.21 -7.83
N GLU A 182 2.00 6.53 -8.01
CA GLU A 182 2.86 7.04 -6.94
C GLU A 182 2.36 8.39 -6.40
N ARG A 183 2.03 9.35 -7.28
CA ARG A 183 1.57 10.69 -6.88
C ARG A 183 0.20 10.69 -6.19
N ARG A 184 -0.74 9.86 -6.65
CA ARG A 184 -2.13 9.86 -6.15
C ARG A 184 -2.34 8.84 -5.03
N GLY A 185 -1.54 7.78 -4.97
CA GLY A 185 -1.61 6.73 -3.96
C GLY A 185 -3.03 6.18 -3.80
N LEU A 186 -3.53 6.18 -2.56
CA LEU A 186 -4.87 5.69 -2.20
C LEU A 186 -6.02 6.59 -2.67
N ARG A 187 -5.76 7.77 -3.22
CA ARG A 187 -6.80 8.70 -3.70
C ARG A 187 -7.24 8.42 -5.13
N ILE A 188 -6.67 7.42 -5.80
CA ILE A 188 -7.08 7.03 -7.15
C ILE A 188 -8.46 6.36 -7.10
N THR A 189 -9.39 6.90 -7.88
CA THR A 189 -10.70 6.29 -8.09
C THR A 189 -10.61 5.13 -9.08
N HIS A 190 -11.55 4.18 -8.98
CA HIS A 190 -11.62 3.05 -9.91
C HIS A 190 -11.77 3.50 -11.38
N ALA A 191 -12.49 4.59 -11.63
CA ALA A 191 -12.67 5.16 -12.97
C ALA A 191 -11.34 5.67 -13.55
N GLU A 192 -10.50 6.30 -12.73
CA GLU A 192 -9.16 6.77 -13.13
C GLU A 192 -8.21 5.61 -13.43
N LEU A 193 -8.21 4.56 -12.59
CA LEU A 193 -7.45 3.32 -12.84
C LEU A 193 -7.81 2.69 -14.20
N ARG A 194 -9.10 2.67 -14.53
CA ARG A 194 -9.57 2.14 -15.82
C ARG A 194 -9.05 2.98 -16.99
N ARG A 195 -9.18 4.30 -16.91
CA ARG A 195 -8.64 5.23 -17.93
C ARG A 195 -7.13 5.10 -18.13
N LEU A 196 -6.36 4.90 -17.05
CA LEU A 196 -4.92 4.67 -17.11
C LEU A 196 -4.59 3.36 -17.83
N THR A 197 -5.33 2.30 -17.53
CA THR A 197 -5.14 0.99 -18.15
C THR A 197 -5.50 1.05 -19.64
N ASP A 198 -6.59 1.72 -20.01
CA ASP A 198 -6.99 1.94 -21.41
C ASP A 198 -5.93 2.76 -22.17
N HIS A 199 -5.37 3.80 -21.53
CA HIS A 199 -4.29 4.60 -22.12
C HIS A 199 -3.03 3.78 -22.41
N VAL A 200 -2.63 2.92 -21.45
CA VAL A 200 -1.50 2.01 -21.64
C VAL A 200 -1.81 1.00 -22.75
N TYR A 201 -3.01 0.43 -22.77
CA TYR A 201 -3.43 -0.52 -23.81
C TYR A 201 -3.32 0.08 -25.22
N GLU A 202 -3.87 1.28 -25.46
CA GLU A 202 -3.79 1.97 -26.76
C GLU A 202 -2.36 2.37 -27.15
N ALA A 203 -1.50 2.67 -26.18
CA ALA A 203 -0.09 2.99 -26.44
C ALA A 203 0.78 1.76 -26.75
N CYS A 204 0.31 0.58 -26.35
CA CYS A 204 1.02 -0.69 -26.42
C CYS A 204 0.48 -1.64 -27.51
N LYS A 205 -0.65 -1.30 -28.13
CA LYS A 205 -1.18 -1.92 -29.36
C LYS A 205 -0.27 -1.63 -30.56
#